data_AF-A0A6L5EQK8-F1
#
_entry.id   AF-A0A6L5EQK8-F1
#
_cell.length_a   1.000
_cell.length_b   1.000
_cell.length_c   1.000
_cell.angle_alpha   90.00
_cell.angle_beta   90.00
_cell.angle_gamma   90.00
#
_symmetry.space_group_name_H-M   'P 1'
#
loop_
_entity.id
_entity.type
_entity.pdbx_description
1 polymer ?
#
loop_
_entity_poly.entity_id
_entity_poly.type
_entity_poly.pdbx_seq_one_letter_code
_entity_poly.pdbx_strand_id
1 'polypeptide(L)'
;MSNLIARAQGRAALSKIRGPLEFTGPSATDDTPGAAVSVVAGRESMTGTRVAEIHGDTWRWLTASRGGSEPARQELLDQAGLLFDAAPAVLAPRRDGSQMVVALHLDTAEIPLRPALIEALSEQPRRGHEEIRGFALLRGLPLVEDEATLTLAGQPIFFDGDTALQVPAPDSPTPAQVYSDAAYLSIEHQFFFHAHHPAHQVRLDLASGTAEGMRAHVLGVFHHDAFTWGWADPRLATAARAPSRALLAFGQRHGVLPLVRPRIPLAQATRWDIAVIAKPILGAWTHAVAGLAPGITALVLLDAPHLRLPALRQEVARDVTAQPLPDFADVQRALRAYATARGEA
;
A
#
# COMPACT_ATOMS: atom_id res chain seq x y z
N MET A 1 -22.59 0.58 -5.07
CA MET A 1 -21.13 0.53 -5.27
C MET A 1 -20.50 -0.05 -4.02
N SER A 2 -19.53 -0.97 -4.15
CA SER A 2 -18.74 -1.46 -3.01
C SER A 2 -18.00 -0.31 -2.35
N ASN A 3 -18.04 -0.21 -1.03
CA ASN A 3 -17.15 0.69 -0.30
C ASN A 3 -15.92 -0.08 0.20
N LEU A 4 -14.74 0.25 -0.33
CA LEU A 4 -13.48 -0.46 -0.04
C LEU A 4 -13.02 -0.27 1.40
N ILE A 5 -13.31 0.89 1.99
CA ILE A 5 -12.93 1.20 3.38
C ILE A 5 -13.74 0.31 4.34
N ALA A 6 -15.06 0.19 4.11
CA ALA A 6 -15.91 -0.71 4.87
C ALA A 6 -15.47 -2.18 4.71
N ARG A 7 -15.12 -2.61 3.50
CA ARG A 7 -14.57 -3.95 3.25
C ARG A 7 -13.27 -4.20 4.02
N ALA A 8 -12.34 -3.24 4.02
CA ALA A 8 -11.09 -3.35 4.76
C ALA A 8 -11.34 -3.45 6.28
N GLN A 9 -12.26 -2.65 6.83
CA GLN A 9 -12.67 -2.80 8.24
C GLN A 9 -13.31 -4.15 8.54
N GLY A 10 -14.19 -4.64 7.67
CA GLY A 10 -14.84 -5.94 7.81
C GLY A 10 -13.82 -7.08 7.85
N ARG A 11 -12.82 -7.07 6.94
CA ARG A 11 -11.70 -8.03 6.96
C ARG A 11 -10.87 -7.93 8.23
N ALA A 12 -10.59 -6.72 8.70
CA ALA A 12 -9.85 -6.50 9.94
C ALA A 12 -10.64 -6.93 11.19
N ALA A 13 -11.97 -6.81 11.19
CA ALA A 13 -12.82 -7.39 12.22
C ALA A 13 -12.78 -8.92 12.18
N LEU A 14 -12.91 -9.50 10.99
CA LEU A 14 -12.86 -10.96 10.80
C LEU A 14 -11.52 -11.55 11.27
N SER A 15 -10.40 -10.88 11.03
CA SER A 15 -9.08 -11.38 11.45
C SER A 15 -8.83 -11.34 12.97
N LYS A 16 -9.63 -10.59 13.73
CA LYS A 16 -9.59 -10.61 15.20
C LYS A 16 -10.30 -11.84 15.78
N ILE A 17 -11.23 -12.44 15.04
CA ILE A 17 -11.96 -13.63 15.47
C ILE A 17 -10.99 -14.82 15.57
N ARG A 18 -11.02 -15.52 16.71
CA ARG A 18 -10.13 -16.66 16.98
C ARG A 18 -10.91 -17.97 16.95
N GLY A 19 -10.30 -18.96 16.29
CA GLY A 19 -10.83 -20.32 16.23
C GLY A 19 -11.71 -20.58 15.00
N PRO A 20 -12.20 -21.82 14.84
CA PRO A 20 -13.09 -22.17 13.75
C PRO A 20 -14.44 -21.48 13.91
N LEU A 21 -15.06 -21.12 12.79
CA LEU A 21 -16.43 -20.63 12.75
C LEU A 21 -17.40 -21.82 12.70
N GLU A 22 -18.34 -21.84 13.64
CA GLU A 22 -19.44 -22.78 13.68
C GLU A 22 -20.73 -22.08 13.28
N PHE A 23 -21.46 -22.66 12.34
CA PHE A 23 -22.64 -22.03 11.75
C PHE A 23 -23.89 -22.82 12.11
N THR A 24 -24.86 -22.14 12.70
CA THR A 24 -26.21 -22.66 12.91
C THR A 24 -27.18 -21.81 12.11
N GLY A 25 -27.82 -22.42 11.11
CA GLY A 25 -28.64 -21.69 10.17
C GLY A 25 -29.68 -22.57 9.49
N PRO A 26 -30.44 -22.00 8.55
CA PRO A 26 -31.53 -22.67 7.85
C PRO A 26 -31.05 -23.91 7.08
N SER A 27 -31.94 -24.88 6.82
CA SER A 27 -31.62 -26.07 6.04
C SER A 27 -31.27 -25.71 4.59
N ALA A 28 -30.57 -26.61 3.87
CA ALA A 28 -30.24 -26.39 2.45
C ALA A 28 -31.50 -26.28 1.55
N THR A 29 -32.61 -26.84 2.01
CA THR A 29 -33.92 -26.77 1.33
C THR A 29 -34.72 -25.52 1.69
N ASP A 30 -34.26 -24.71 2.64
CA ASP A 30 -34.89 -23.45 2.96
C ASP A 30 -34.57 -22.45 1.85
N ASP A 31 -35.58 -21.97 1.14
CA ASP A 31 -35.43 -20.98 0.06
C ASP A 31 -35.71 -19.54 0.53
N THR A 32 -35.84 -19.30 1.85
CA THR A 32 -36.03 -17.98 2.43
C THR A 32 -34.85 -17.07 2.03
N PRO A 33 -35.10 -16.00 1.26
CA PRO A 33 -34.05 -15.08 0.85
C PRO A 33 -33.46 -14.36 2.05
N GLY A 34 -32.12 -14.29 2.13
CA GLY A 34 -31.42 -13.55 3.18
C GLY A 34 -31.64 -14.09 4.59
N ALA A 35 -31.91 -15.40 4.73
CA ALA A 35 -32.17 -16.02 6.01
C ALA A 35 -31.01 -15.84 7.01
N ALA A 36 -31.35 -15.60 8.27
CA ALA A 36 -30.38 -15.35 9.34
C ALA A 36 -29.60 -16.62 9.69
N VAL A 37 -28.32 -16.44 10.00
CA VAL A 37 -27.38 -17.48 10.41
C VAL A 37 -26.76 -17.05 11.73
N SER A 38 -26.82 -17.90 12.74
CA SER A 38 -26.05 -17.73 13.97
C SER A 38 -24.66 -18.30 13.74
N VAL A 39 -23.64 -17.54 14.12
CA VAL A 39 -22.23 -17.92 13.94
C VAL A 39 -21.54 -17.84 15.30
N VAL A 40 -20.83 -18.90 15.67
CA VAL A 40 -20.09 -18.99 16.92
C VAL A 40 -18.61 -19.17 16.59
N ALA A 41 -17.76 -18.45 17.29
CA ALA A 41 -16.31 -18.58 17.19
C ALA A 41 -15.71 -18.64 18.60
N GLY A 42 -15.43 -19.86 19.08
CA GLY A 42 -15.01 -20.08 20.46
C GLY A 42 -16.10 -19.66 21.46
N ARG A 43 -15.95 -18.50 22.10
CA ARG A 43 -16.93 -17.93 23.05
C ARG A 43 -17.71 -16.74 22.49
N GLU A 44 -17.36 -16.27 21.30
CA GLU A 44 -18.01 -15.15 20.65
C GLU A 44 -19.20 -15.66 19.83
N SER A 45 -20.34 -14.98 19.96
CA SER A 45 -21.52 -15.22 19.13
C SER A 45 -21.75 -13.99 18.27
N MET A 46 -22.03 -14.22 17.00
CA MET A 46 -22.32 -13.20 16.01
C MET A 46 -23.44 -13.68 15.09
N THR A 47 -23.99 -12.75 14.32
CA THR A 47 -25.00 -13.08 13.31
C THR A 47 -24.42 -12.90 11.92
N GLY A 48 -24.95 -13.63 10.97
CA GLY A 48 -24.75 -13.38 9.56
C GLY A 48 -26.03 -13.60 8.78
N THR A 49 -25.96 -13.28 7.50
CA THR A 49 -27.04 -13.52 6.55
C THR A 49 -26.57 -14.50 5.49
N ARG A 50 -27.37 -15.54 5.23
CA ARG A 50 -27.13 -16.43 4.10
C ARG A 50 -27.37 -15.68 2.79
N VAL A 51 -26.34 -15.65 1.96
CA VAL A 51 -26.33 -14.92 0.69
C VAL A 51 -26.52 -15.85 -0.50
N ALA A 52 -25.93 -17.04 -0.42
CA ALA A 52 -25.93 -18.02 -1.49
C ALA A 52 -25.66 -19.42 -0.97
N GLU A 53 -25.84 -20.40 -1.85
CA GLU A 53 -25.42 -21.79 -1.65
C GLU A 53 -24.59 -22.26 -2.85
N ILE A 54 -23.56 -23.05 -2.55
CA ILE A 54 -22.67 -23.64 -3.54
C ILE A 54 -22.85 -25.16 -3.48
N HIS A 55 -23.18 -25.74 -4.63
CA HIS A 55 -23.30 -27.18 -4.83
C HIS A 55 -22.40 -27.58 -5.99
N GLY A 56 -21.31 -28.30 -5.72
CA GLY A 56 -20.27 -28.55 -6.70
C GLY A 56 -19.67 -27.24 -7.21
N ASP A 57 -19.77 -27.00 -8.51
CA ASP A 57 -19.29 -25.77 -9.17
C ASP A 57 -20.41 -24.75 -9.43
N THR A 58 -21.60 -24.95 -8.85
CA THR A 58 -22.76 -24.06 -9.07
C THR A 58 -23.00 -23.18 -7.86
N TRP A 59 -22.94 -21.87 -8.06
CA TRP A 59 -23.36 -20.84 -7.12
C TRP A 59 -24.82 -20.48 -7.36
N ARG A 60 -25.66 -20.58 -6.31
CA ARG A 60 -27.08 -20.18 -6.35
C ARG A 60 -27.30 -19.01 -5.39
N TRP A 61 -27.73 -17.87 -5.92
CA TRP A 61 -28.06 -16.70 -5.11
C TRP A 61 -29.35 -16.91 -4.30
N LEU A 62 -29.30 -16.55 -3.02
CA LEU A 62 -30.39 -16.66 -2.05
C LEU A 62 -30.68 -15.30 -1.41
N THR A 63 -30.72 -14.25 -2.22
CA THR A 63 -31.04 -12.89 -1.77
C THR A 63 -32.24 -12.34 -2.51
N ALA A 64 -32.95 -11.38 -1.91
CA ALA A 64 -34.06 -10.69 -2.58
C ALA A 64 -33.58 -9.82 -3.76
N SER A 65 -32.38 -9.25 -3.66
CA SER A 65 -31.80 -8.32 -4.63
C SER A 65 -31.14 -9.00 -5.83
N ARG A 66 -30.78 -10.28 -5.71
CA ARG A 66 -30.09 -11.04 -6.76
C ARG A 66 -30.52 -12.51 -6.68
N GLY A 67 -30.98 -13.03 -7.81
CA GLY A 67 -31.40 -14.42 -7.97
C GLY A 67 -30.67 -15.11 -9.13
N GLY A 68 -30.93 -16.40 -9.29
CA GLY A 68 -30.34 -17.24 -10.35
C GLY A 68 -29.09 -18.00 -9.92
N SER A 69 -28.56 -18.78 -10.86
CA SER A 69 -27.37 -19.60 -10.66
C SER A 69 -26.28 -19.26 -11.68
N GLU A 70 -25.02 -19.33 -11.25
CA GLU A 70 -23.83 -19.10 -12.09
C GLU A 70 -22.66 -19.97 -11.60
N PRO A 71 -21.58 -20.15 -12.38
CA PRO A 71 -20.41 -20.89 -11.94
C PRO A 71 -19.77 -20.28 -10.70
N ALA A 72 -19.40 -21.12 -9.73
CA ALA A 72 -18.77 -20.70 -8.50
C ALA A 72 -17.38 -20.13 -8.78
N ARG A 73 -17.10 -18.93 -8.27
CA ARG A 73 -15.83 -18.23 -8.45
C ARG A 73 -15.57 -17.28 -7.29
N GLN A 74 -14.31 -17.02 -7.01
CA GLN A 74 -13.90 -16.22 -5.85
C GLN A 74 -14.50 -14.81 -5.88
N GLU A 75 -14.69 -14.22 -7.07
CA GLU A 75 -15.26 -12.87 -7.20
C GLU A 75 -16.71 -12.81 -6.70
N LEU A 76 -17.45 -13.93 -6.71
CA LEU A 76 -18.82 -13.95 -6.18
C LEU A 76 -18.86 -13.91 -4.66
N LEU A 77 -17.82 -14.42 -3.99
CA LEU A 77 -17.69 -14.29 -2.55
C LEU A 77 -17.50 -12.83 -2.16
N ASP A 78 -16.64 -12.11 -2.87
CA ASP A 78 -16.48 -10.67 -2.66
C ASP A 78 -17.79 -9.93 -2.92
N GLN A 79 -18.47 -10.23 -4.03
CA GLN A 79 -19.77 -9.63 -4.36
C GLN A 79 -20.86 -9.93 -3.33
N ALA A 80 -20.86 -11.12 -2.72
CA ALA A 80 -21.81 -11.50 -1.69
C ALA A 80 -21.72 -10.58 -0.48
N GLY A 81 -20.50 -10.24 -0.05
CA GLY A 81 -20.27 -9.29 1.03
C GLY A 81 -20.78 -7.88 0.71
N LEU A 82 -20.70 -7.47 -0.57
CA LEU A 82 -21.15 -6.15 -1.01
C LEU A 82 -22.64 -5.91 -0.87
N LEU A 83 -23.46 -6.98 -0.93
CA LEU A 83 -24.91 -6.87 -0.77
C LEU A 83 -25.32 -6.51 0.66
N PHE A 84 -24.41 -6.66 1.63
CA PHE A 84 -24.66 -6.48 3.06
C PHE A 84 -23.63 -5.51 3.66
N ASP A 85 -23.64 -4.26 3.20
CA ASP A 85 -22.80 -3.17 3.72
C ASP A 85 -21.29 -3.47 3.75
N ALA A 86 -20.82 -4.20 2.72
CA ALA A 86 -19.45 -4.68 2.60
C ALA A 86 -19.00 -5.57 3.76
N ALA A 87 -19.94 -6.30 4.36
CA ALA A 87 -19.68 -7.36 5.31
C ALA A 87 -18.71 -8.42 4.73
N PRO A 88 -17.82 -8.99 5.54
CA PRO A 88 -17.00 -10.11 5.09
C PRO A 88 -17.88 -11.33 4.84
N ALA A 89 -17.78 -11.87 3.62
CA ALA A 89 -18.45 -13.12 3.24
C ALA A 89 -17.53 -14.32 3.46
N VAL A 90 -18.07 -15.38 4.07
CA VAL A 90 -17.34 -16.61 4.37
C VAL A 90 -18.07 -17.83 3.84
N LEU A 91 -17.32 -18.90 3.60
CA LEU A 91 -17.86 -20.21 3.26
C LEU A 91 -18.10 -21.01 4.54
N ALA A 92 -19.31 -21.54 4.68
CA ALA A 92 -19.76 -22.38 5.76
C ALA A 92 -20.07 -23.79 5.20
N PRO A 93 -19.14 -24.76 5.34
CA PRO A 93 -19.37 -26.13 4.87
C PRO A 93 -20.55 -26.79 5.56
N ARG A 94 -21.34 -27.57 4.81
CA ARG A 94 -22.45 -28.38 5.33
C ARG A 94 -22.10 -29.88 5.28
N ARG A 95 -22.84 -30.67 6.06
CA ARG A 95 -22.66 -32.14 6.15
C ARG A 95 -23.00 -32.88 4.86
N ASP A 96 -23.86 -32.29 4.02
CA ASP A 96 -24.28 -32.84 2.73
C ASP A 96 -23.26 -32.57 1.60
N GLY A 97 -22.13 -31.93 1.91
CA GLY A 97 -21.08 -31.58 0.95
C GLY A 97 -21.30 -30.25 0.22
N SER A 98 -22.45 -29.59 0.42
CA SER A 98 -22.68 -28.22 -0.06
C SER A 98 -21.99 -27.19 0.85
N GLN A 99 -21.91 -25.96 0.38
CA GLN A 99 -21.40 -24.83 1.17
C GLN A 99 -22.42 -23.71 1.19
N MET A 100 -22.66 -23.14 2.37
CA MET A 100 -23.43 -21.92 2.51
C MET A 100 -22.48 -20.72 2.46
N VAL A 101 -22.87 -19.66 1.74
CA VAL A 101 -22.16 -18.39 1.74
C VAL A 101 -22.85 -17.46 2.72
N VAL A 102 -22.10 -16.98 3.71
CA VAL A 102 -22.64 -16.16 4.81
C VAL A 102 -21.93 -14.81 4.84
N ALA A 103 -22.67 -13.71 4.73
CA ALA A 103 -22.18 -12.38 5.04
C ALA A 103 -22.26 -12.17 6.56
N LEU A 104 -21.12 -11.94 7.21
CA LEU A 104 -21.05 -11.80 8.67
C LEU A 104 -21.33 -10.36 9.10
N HIS A 105 -22.25 -10.18 10.04
CA HIS A 105 -22.53 -8.89 10.65
C HIS A 105 -21.60 -8.68 11.84
N LEU A 106 -20.43 -8.11 11.54
CA LEU A 106 -19.40 -7.82 12.54
C LEU A 106 -19.51 -6.37 13.03
N ASP A 107 -19.39 -6.19 14.34
CA ASP A 107 -19.17 -4.86 14.88
C ASP A 107 -17.79 -4.37 14.45
N THR A 108 -17.77 -3.19 13.84
CA THR A 108 -16.59 -2.55 13.26
C THR A 108 -16.24 -1.24 13.98
N ALA A 109 -17.00 -0.86 15.01
CA ALA A 109 -16.79 0.37 15.77
C ALA A 109 -15.40 0.41 16.43
N GLU A 110 -14.91 -0.73 16.93
CA GLU A 110 -13.58 -0.84 17.56
C GLU A 110 -12.44 -1.13 16.58
N ILE A 111 -12.71 -1.17 15.27
CA ILE A 111 -11.68 -1.39 14.25
C ILE A 111 -11.05 -0.06 13.90
N PRO A 112 -9.73 0.12 14.11
CA PRO A 112 -9.06 1.36 13.78
C PRO A 112 -9.28 1.74 12.32
N LEU A 113 -9.80 2.95 12.09
CA LEU A 113 -10.14 3.46 10.76
C LEU A 113 -8.91 3.63 9.87
N ARG A 114 -7.81 4.10 10.43
CA ARG A 114 -6.60 4.47 9.68
C ARG A 114 -5.99 3.30 8.88
N PRO A 115 -5.75 2.11 9.44
CA PRO A 115 -5.31 0.95 8.65
C PRO A 115 -6.26 0.60 7.50
N ALA A 116 -7.58 0.67 7.71
CA ALA A 116 -8.56 0.39 6.67
C ALA A 116 -8.52 1.44 5.54
N LEU A 117 -8.33 2.72 5.88
CA LEU A 117 -8.09 3.78 4.91
C LEU A 117 -6.81 3.54 4.11
N ILE A 118 -5.71 3.18 4.77
CA ILE A 118 -4.43 2.90 4.09
C ILE A 118 -4.58 1.75 3.10
N GLU A 119 -5.24 0.67 3.50
CA GLU A 119 -5.47 -0.50 2.66
C GLU A 119 -6.36 -0.17 1.45
N ALA A 120 -7.55 0.41 1.70
CA ALA A 120 -8.51 0.73 0.66
C ALA A 120 -7.99 1.78 -0.34
N LEU A 121 -7.37 2.85 0.15
CA LEU A 121 -6.85 3.94 -0.69
C LEU A 121 -5.56 3.55 -1.41
N SER A 122 -4.82 2.55 -0.92
CA SER A 122 -3.73 1.95 -1.70
C SER A 122 -4.26 1.12 -2.86
N GLU A 123 -5.40 0.45 -2.70
CA GLU A 123 -6.01 -0.36 -3.76
C GLU A 123 -6.59 0.51 -4.89
N GLN A 124 -7.35 1.56 -4.55
CA GLN A 124 -7.96 2.46 -5.54
C GLN A 124 -7.70 3.94 -5.22
N PRO A 125 -6.46 4.42 -5.42
CA PRO A 125 -6.06 5.77 -4.98
C PRO A 125 -6.83 6.91 -5.66
N ARG A 126 -7.28 6.72 -6.91
CA ARG A 126 -8.04 7.74 -7.66
C ARG A 126 -9.52 7.83 -7.29
N ARG A 127 -10.04 6.82 -6.58
CA ARG A 127 -11.43 6.80 -6.11
C ARG A 127 -11.53 7.25 -4.66
N GLY A 128 -10.45 7.78 -4.08
CA GLY A 128 -10.38 8.10 -2.66
C GLY A 128 -11.50 9.03 -2.18
N HIS A 129 -11.81 10.09 -2.94
CA HIS A 129 -12.92 11.00 -2.61
C HIS A 129 -14.27 10.29 -2.58
N GLU A 130 -14.61 9.50 -3.60
CA GLU A 130 -15.86 8.75 -3.68
C GLU A 130 -15.98 7.71 -2.55
N GLU A 131 -14.91 6.95 -2.32
CA GLU A 131 -14.86 5.90 -1.30
C GLU A 131 -14.99 6.49 0.11
N ILE A 132 -14.32 7.62 0.40
CA ILE A 132 -14.43 8.29 1.71
C ILE A 132 -15.82 8.86 1.93
N ARG A 133 -16.40 9.56 0.94
CA ARG A 133 -17.77 10.10 1.05
C ARG A 133 -18.81 9.00 1.26
N GLY A 134 -18.73 7.94 0.45
CA GLY A 134 -19.63 6.79 0.58
C GLY A 134 -19.50 6.12 1.94
N PHE A 135 -18.27 6.02 2.46
CA PHE A 135 -18.02 5.41 3.77
C PHE A 135 -18.55 6.29 4.91
N ALA A 136 -18.31 7.60 4.83
CA ALA A 136 -18.79 8.57 5.81
C ALA A 136 -20.33 8.52 5.90
N LEU A 137 -21.02 8.51 4.75
CA LEU A 137 -22.47 8.39 4.68
C LEU A 137 -22.95 7.06 5.25
N LEU A 138 -22.36 5.95 4.82
CA LEU A 138 -22.71 4.60 5.29
C LEU A 138 -22.60 4.46 6.80
N ARG A 139 -21.62 5.12 7.42
CA ARG A 139 -21.32 5.02 8.85
C ARG A 139 -21.83 6.19 9.68
N GLY A 140 -22.47 7.18 9.07
CA GLY A 140 -22.89 8.41 9.75
C GLY A 140 -21.73 9.19 10.38
N LEU A 141 -20.53 9.13 9.79
CA LEU A 141 -19.33 9.77 10.33
C LEU A 141 -19.19 11.20 9.82
N PRO A 142 -18.68 12.14 10.64
CA PRO A 142 -18.44 13.49 10.19
C PRO A 142 -17.31 13.52 9.15
N LEU A 143 -17.54 14.26 8.07
CA LEU A 143 -16.58 14.47 6.99
C LEU A 143 -16.46 15.98 6.74
N VAL A 144 -15.22 16.48 6.78
CA VAL A 144 -14.88 17.86 6.42
C VAL A 144 -14.00 17.81 5.17
N GLU A 145 -14.35 18.60 4.16
CA GLU A 145 -13.61 18.69 2.91
C GLU A 145 -12.96 20.06 2.77
N ASP A 146 -11.67 20.06 2.43
CA ASP A 146 -10.84 21.22 2.06
C ASP A 146 -10.14 20.89 0.72
N GLU A 147 -9.57 21.88 0.03
CA GLU A 147 -9.09 21.75 -1.35
C GLU A 147 -8.13 20.57 -1.59
N ALA A 148 -7.24 20.29 -0.63
CA ALA A 148 -6.24 19.21 -0.74
C ALA A 148 -6.34 18.14 0.37
N THR A 149 -7.32 18.27 1.28
CA THR A 149 -7.44 17.44 2.47
C THR A 149 -8.88 17.06 2.73
N LEU A 150 -9.12 15.77 2.98
CA LEU A 150 -10.36 15.29 3.59
C LEU A 150 -10.10 14.91 5.03
N THR A 151 -11.00 15.27 5.95
CA THR A 151 -10.94 14.85 7.35
C THR A 151 -12.17 14.03 7.70
N LEU A 152 -11.97 12.71 7.87
CA LEU A 152 -13.01 11.75 8.20
C LEU A 152 -12.91 11.39 9.68
N ALA A 153 -13.92 11.73 10.49
CA ALA A 153 -13.92 11.46 11.93
C ALA A 153 -12.63 11.92 12.65
N GLY A 154 -12.08 13.07 12.25
CA GLY A 154 -10.82 13.61 12.77
C GLY A 154 -9.55 13.01 12.18
N GLN A 155 -9.63 11.98 11.33
CA GLN A 155 -8.49 11.44 10.59
C GLN A 155 -8.31 12.22 9.28
N PRO A 156 -7.21 12.98 9.10
CA PRO A 156 -6.91 13.62 7.83
C PRO A 156 -6.46 12.60 6.77
N ILE A 157 -6.74 12.90 5.52
CA ILE A 157 -6.32 12.22 4.30
C ILE A 157 -5.86 13.29 3.31
N PHE A 158 -4.60 13.21 2.87
CA PHE A 158 -4.01 14.15 1.92
C PHE A 158 -4.02 13.60 0.51
N PHE A 159 -4.20 14.48 -0.46
CA PHE A 159 -4.31 14.16 -1.88
C PHE A 159 -3.27 14.91 -2.73
N ASP A 160 -2.90 14.29 -3.85
CA ASP A 160 -2.17 14.89 -4.97
C ASP A 160 -3.12 14.87 -6.19
N GLY A 161 -3.84 15.98 -6.39
CA GLY A 161 -5.01 16.01 -7.28
C GLY A 161 -6.07 15.03 -6.81
N ASP A 162 -6.55 14.16 -7.70
CA ASP A 162 -7.55 13.13 -7.34
C ASP A 162 -6.95 11.88 -6.69
N THR A 163 -5.63 11.82 -6.54
CA THR A 163 -4.93 10.62 -6.04
C THR A 163 -4.66 10.76 -4.55
N ALA A 164 -5.21 9.85 -3.75
CA ALA A 164 -4.87 9.74 -2.34
C ALA A 164 -3.36 9.53 -2.17
N LEU A 165 -2.73 10.39 -1.39
CA LEU A 165 -1.28 10.42 -1.18
C LEU A 165 -0.90 9.91 0.20
N GLN A 166 -1.60 10.35 1.25
CA GLN A 166 -1.24 10.04 2.62
C GLN A 166 -2.43 9.95 3.57
N VAL A 167 -2.40 8.99 4.51
CA VAL A 167 -3.27 8.93 5.69
C VAL A 167 -2.38 9.06 6.94
N PRO A 168 -1.96 10.28 7.31
CA PRO A 168 -0.91 10.48 8.30
C PRO A 168 -1.36 10.02 9.70
N ALA A 169 -0.39 9.55 10.49
CA ALA A 169 -0.53 9.52 11.94
C ALA A 169 -0.09 10.90 12.49
N PRO A 170 -0.34 11.21 13.77
CA PRO A 170 0.31 12.35 14.41
C PRO A 170 1.82 12.33 14.17
N ASP A 171 2.39 13.50 13.85
CA ASP A 171 3.82 13.71 13.61
C ASP A 171 4.43 12.94 12.41
N SER A 172 3.60 12.33 11.56
CA SER A 172 4.10 11.71 10.31
C SER A 172 4.66 12.77 9.37
N PRO A 173 5.88 12.60 8.83
CA PRO A 173 6.37 13.48 7.78
C PRO A 173 5.56 13.26 6.49
N THR A 174 5.35 14.33 5.74
CA THR A 174 4.76 14.21 4.39
C THR A 174 5.80 13.68 3.40
N PRO A 175 5.39 13.08 2.26
CA PRO A 175 6.34 12.67 1.22
C PRO A 175 7.22 13.81 0.73
N ALA A 176 6.66 15.02 0.60
CA ALA A 176 7.39 16.23 0.24
C ALA A 176 8.45 16.60 1.28
N GLN A 177 8.15 16.43 2.57
CA GLN A 177 9.11 16.67 3.65
C GLN A 177 10.25 15.64 3.63
N VAL A 178 9.93 14.35 3.46
CA VAL A 178 10.95 13.28 3.33
C VAL A 178 11.86 13.52 2.12
N TYR A 179 11.26 13.91 0.98
CA TYR A 179 12.02 14.30 -0.20
C TYR A 179 12.93 15.49 0.07
N SER A 180 12.38 16.56 0.64
CA SER A 180 13.12 17.81 0.90
C SER A 180 14.32 17.55 1.80
N ASP A 181 14.15 16.78 2.88
CA ASP A 181 15.24 16.44 3.82
C ASP A 181 16.38 15.65 3.16
N ALA A 182 16.09 14.93 2.06
CA ALA A 182 17.06 14.09 1.37
C ALA A 182 17.64 14.72 0.09
N ALA A 183 17.02 15.79 -0.44
CA ALA A 183 17.23 16.24 -1.82
C ALA A 183 18.69 16.57 -2.15
N TYR A 184 19.29 17.54 -1.44
CA TYR A 184 20.65 17.99 -1.75
C TYR A 184 21.72 16.94 -1.38
N LEU A 185 21.52 16.20 -0.29
CA LEU A 185 22.44 15.11 0.04
C LEU A 185 22.39 13.99 -1.02
N SER A 186 21.20 13.69 -1.52
CA SER A 186 21.01 12.76 -2.64
C SER A 186 21.75 13.25 -3.90
N ILE A 187 21.64 14.54 -4.23
CA ILE A 187 22.33 15.15 -5.38
C ILE A 187 23.85 15.02 -5.23
N GLU A 188 24.41 15.37 -4.07
CA GLU A 188 25.87 15.27 -3.83
C GLU A 188 26.37 13.83 -4.00
N HIS A 189 25.64 12.85 -3.43
CA HIS A 189 25.98 11.44 -3.61
C HIS A 189 25.92 10.98 -5.07
N GLN A 190 24.95 11.46 -5.86
CA GLN A 190 24.88 11.12 -7.29
C GLN A 190 26.01 11.80 -8.09
N PHE A 191 26.35 13.06 -7.81
CA PHE A 191 27.50 13.72 -8.43
C PHE A 191 28.80 12.98 -8.14
N PHE A 192 29.02 12.61 -6.88
CA PHE A 192 30.19 11.85 -6.48
C PHE A 192 30.23 10.49 -7.17
N PHE A 193 29.12 9.76 -7.20
CA PHE A 193 29.06 8.46 -7.89
C PHE A 193 29.33 8.58 -9.40
N HIS A 194 28.70 9.54 -10.07
CA HIS A 194 28.85 9.73 -11.52
C HIS A 194 30.28 10.14 -11.91
N ALA A 195 30.99 10.90 -11.07
CA ALA A 195 32.39 11.23 -11.31
C ALA A 195 33.31 10.00 -11.28
N HIS A 196 32.94 8.94 -10.56
CA HIS A 196 33.75 7.72 -10.41
C HIS A 196 33.21 6.52 -11.22
N HIS A 197 31.96 6.58 -11.70
CA HIS A 197 31.27 5.51 -12.44
C HIS A 197 30.52 6.07 -13.67
N PRO A 198 31.23 6.37 -14.77
CA PRO A 198 30.65 7.03 -15.94
C PRO A 198 29.70 6.15 -16.78
N ALA A 199 29.64 4.84 -16.52
CA ALA A 199 28.76 3.93 -17.26
C ALA A 199 27.28 4.08 -16.88
N HIS A 200 26.97 4.70 -15.72
CA HIS A 200 25.62 4.93 -15.15
C HIS A 200 24.72 3.69 -14.98
N GLN A 201 25.14 2.53 -15.48
CA GLN A 201 24.52 1.23 -15.33
C GLN A 201 25.47 0.33 -14.57
N VAL A 202 24.91 -0.48 -13.68
CA VAL A 202 25.68 -1.46 -12.91
C VAL A 202 25.21 -2.87 -13.24
N ARG A 203 26.15 -3.83 -13.20
CA ARG A 203 25.78 -5.24 -13.32
C ARG A 203 25.37 -5.79 -11.94
N LEU A 204 24.07 -6.04 -11.79
CA LEU A 204 23.47 -6.58 -10.57
C LEU A 204 23.52 -8.11 -10.54
N ASP A 205 24.02 -8.66 -9.45
CA ASP A 205 23.88 -10.07 -9.08
C ASP A 205 22.82 -10.19 -7.96
N LEU A 206 21.64 -10.67 -8.35
CA LEU A 206 20.50 -10.86 -7.44
C LEU A 206 20.74 -11.97 -6.40
N ALA A 207 21.62 -12.93 -6.68
CA ALA A 207 21.88 -14.05 -5.77
C ALA A 207 22.75 -13.60 -4.59
N SER A 208 23.79 -12.81 -4.87
CA SER A 208 24.65 -12.24 -3.83
C SER A 208 24.14 -10.92 -3.26
N GLY A 209 23.18 -10.25 -3.92
CA GLY A 209 22.70 -8.93 -3.51
C GLY A 209 23.77 -7.85 -3.68
N THR A 210 24.59 -7.97 -4.73
CA THR A 210 25.68 -7.05 -5.02
C THR A 210 25.62 -6.51 -6.44
N ALA A 211 26.18 -5.32 -6.65
CA ALA A 211 26.42 -4.77 -7.97
C ALA A 211 27.85 -4.26 -8.02
N GLU A 212 28.68 -4.84 -8.90
CA GLU A 212 30.10 -4.47 -9.06
C GLU A 212 30.89 -4.47 -7.74
N GLY A 213 30.60 -5.44 -6.85
CA GLY A 213 31.26 -5.56 -5.54
C GLY A 213 30.71 -4.62 -4.46
N MET A 214 29.76 -3.75 -4.79
CA MET A 214 29.00 -2.94 -3.83
C MET A 214 27.78 -3.72 -3.34
N ARG A 215 27.35 -3.50 -2.09
CA ARG A 215 26.06 -4.02 -1.63
C ARG A 215 24.94 -3.32 -2.40
N ALA A 216 23.99 -4.09 -2.90
CA ALA A 216 22.87 -3.57 -3.69
C ALA A 216 21.52 -3.89 -3.02
N HIS A 217 20.78 -2.84 -2.69
CA HIS A 217 19.42 -2.93 -2.18
C HIS A 217 18.44 -2.68 -3.33
N VAL A 218 17.76 -3.74 -3.78
CA VAL A 218 16.74 -3.62 -4.83
C VAL A 218 15.53 -2.87 -4.27
N LEU A 219 15.31 -1.66 -4.77
CA LEU A 219 14.14 -0.86 -4.45
C LEU A 219 12.90 -1.40 -5.15
N GLY A 220 13.06 -1.71 -6.43
CA GLY A 220 11.99 -2.19 -7.29
C GLY A 220 12.41 -2.21 -8.74
N VAL A 221 11.44 -2.40 -9.61
CA VAL A 221 11.65 -2.71 -11.02
C VAL A 221 10.74 -1.86 -11.89
N PHE A 222 11.34 -1.22 -12.87
CA PHE A 222 10.64 -0.59 -13.99
C PHE A 222 10.29 -1.64 -15.04
N HIS A 223 9.02 -1.66 -15.43
CA HIS A 223 8.52 -2.49 -16.51
C HIS A 223 7.34 -1.80 -17.19
N HIS A 224 7.48 -1.52 -18.48
CA HIS A 224 6.55 -0.68 -19.25
C HIS A 224 6.31 0.69 -18.59
N ASP A 225 5.06 1.03 -18.32
CA ASP A 225 4.57 2.31 -17.79
C ASP A 225 4.46 2.32 -16.26
N ALA A 226 5.15 1.41 -15.57
CA ALA A 226 5.03 1.29 -14.12
C ALA A 226 6.33 0.90 -13.42
N PHE A 227 6.34 1.24 -12.13
CA PHE A 227 7.32 0.79 -11.17
C PHE A 227 6.65 -0.15 -10.16
N THR A 228 7.20 -1.35 -10.00
CA THR A 228 6.78 -2.32 -8.98
C THR A 228 7.84 -2.35 -7.88
N TRP A 229 7.44 -2.13 -6.63
CA TRP A 229 8.38 -2.22 -5.52
C TRP A 229 8.96 -3.63 -5.38
N GLY A 230 10.21 -3.74 -4.94
CA GLY A 230 10.88 -5.02 -4.78
C GLY A 230 10.16 -5.94 -3.80
N TRP A 231 9.57 -5.38 -2.73
CA TRP A 231 8.77 -6.14 -1.75
C TRP A 231 7.52 -6.78 -2.37
N ALA A 232 7.03 -6.22 -3.47
CA ALA A 232 5.83 -6.62 -4.18
C ALA A 232 6.09 -7.45 -5.44
N ASP A 233 7.31 -7.43 -5.99
CA ASP A 233 7.59 -8.10 -7.27
C ASP A 233 7.72 -9.61 -7.09
N PRO A 234 6.78 -10.43 -7.62
CA PRO A 234 6.82 -11.88 -7.46
C PRO A 234 7.99 -12.54 -8.20
N ARG A 235 8.66 -11.83 -9.11
CA ARG A 235 9.79 -12.35 -9.90
C ARG A 235 11.11 -12.32 -9.14
N LEU A 236 11.22 -11.49 -8.10
CA LEU A 236 12.43 -11.40 -7.28
C LEU A 236 12.48 -12.52 -6.23
N ALA A 237 13.66 -13.06 -5.94
CA ALA A 237 13.83 -13.99 -4.82
C ALA A 237 13.63 -13.27 -3.46
N THR A 238 13.23 -14.00 -2.41
CA THR A 238 12.95 -13.44 -1.08
C THR A 238 14.07 -12.54 -0.55
N ALA A 239 15.33 -12.93 -0.74
CA ALA A 239 16.49 -12.14 -0.31
C ALA A 239 16.55 -10.76 -1.01
N ALA A 240 16.25 -10.70 -2.31
CA ALA A 240 16.21 -9.46 -3.08
C ALA A 240 15.00 -8.57 -2.72
N ARG A 241 13.91 -9.15 -2.19
CA ARG A 241 12.74 -8.40 -1.71
C ARG A 241 12.93 -7.80 -0.32
N ALA A 242 13.79 -8.40 0.50
CA ALA A 242 13.92 -8.04 1.91
C ALA A 242 14.27 -6.56 2.15
N PRO A 243 15.22 -5.93 1.40
CA PRO A 243 15.59 -4.53 1.64
C PRO A 243 14.43 -3.55 1.47
N SER A 244 13.60 -3.74 0.44
CA SER A 244 12.46 -2.84 0.17
C SER A 244 11.27 -3.05 1.11
N ARG A 245 11.26 -4.07 1.98
CA ARG A 245 10.21 -4.22 3.01
C ARG A 245 10.22 -3.10 4.04
N ALA A 246 11.38 -2.48 4.31
CA ALA A 246 11.44 -1.33 5.19
C ALA A 246 10.65 -0.12 4.63
N LEU A 247 10.55 0.01 3.30
CA LEU A 247 9.73 1.03 2.64
C LEU A 247 8.23 0.75 2.84
N LEU A 248 7.81 -0.51 2.72
CA LEU A 248 6.44 -0.91 3.03
C LEU A 248 6.10 -0.61 4.50
N ALA A 249 6.98 -0.98 5.43
CA ALA A 249 6.80 -0.73 6.85
C ALA A 249 6.75 0.78 7.16
N PHE A 250 7.61 1.58 6.54
CA PHE A 250 7.58 3.04 6.63
C PHE A 250 6.25 3.60 6.09
N GLY A 251 5.81 3.12 4.92
CA GLY A 251 4.55 3.48 4.29
C GLY A 251 3.35 3.18 5.18
N GLN A 252 3.28 2.00 5.80
CA GLN A 252 2.22 1.62 6.72
C GLN A 252 2.24 2.45 8.00
N ARG A 253 3.44 2.67 8.57
CA ARG A 253 3.63 3.46 9.79
C ARG A 253 3.18 4.91 9.56
N HIS A 254 3.67 5.56 8.51
CA HIS A 254 3.41 6.97 8.26
C HIS A 254 2.22 7.26 7.34
N GLY A 255 1.60 6.21 6.80
CA GLY A 255 0.44 6.28 5.93
C GLY A 255 0.76 6.79 4.53
N VAL A 256 2.00 6.65 4.06
CA VAL A 256 2.45 7.10 2.74
C VAL A 256 2.04 6.07 1.69
N LEU A 257 0.91 6.32 1.03
CA LEU A 257 0.27 5.37 0.13
C LEU A 257 1.13 4.94 -1.07
N PRO A 258 1.94 5.82 -1.73
CA PRO A 258 2.87 5.37 -2.77
C PRO A 258 3.84 4.25 -2.36
N LEU A 259 4.20 4.14 -1.07
CA LEU A 259 5.12 3.13 -0.56
C LEU A 259 4.41 1.81 -0.19
N VAL A 260 3.11 1.87 0.08
CA VAL A 260 2.26 0.71 0.41
C VAL A 260 1.66 0.08 -0.85
N ARG A 261 1.51 0.85 -1.93
CA ARG A 261 1.02 0.37 -3.22
C ARG A 261 2.04 -0.57 -3.88
N PRO A 262 1.69 -1.83 -4.21
CA PRO A 262 2.60 -2.78 -4.84
C PRO A 262 3.24 -2.25 -6.13
N ARG A 263 2.43 -1.54 -6.93
CA ARG A 263 2.79 -0.99 -8.23
C ARG A 263 2.28 0.45 -8.31
N ILE A 264 3.11 1.34 -8.83
CA ILE A 264 2.78 2.76 -9.06
C ILE A 264 3.03 3.10 -10.53
N PRO A 265 2.23 4.00 -11.13
CA PRO A 265 2.49 4.50 -12.48
C PRO A 265 3.88 5.15 -12.58
N LEU A 266 4.57 4.94 -13.70
CA LEU A 266 5.92 5.47 -13.90
C LEU A 266 5.95 6.99 -13.78
N ALA A 267 4.97 7.69 -14.35
CA ALA A 267 4.86 9.14 -14.23
C ALA A 267 4.83 9.60 -12.76
N GLN A 268 4.15 8.84 -11.88
CA GLN A 268 4.12 9.13 -10.45
C GLN A 268 5.45 8.79 -9.77
N ALA A 269 6.06 7.66 -10.11
CA ALA A 269 7.37 7.25 -9.59
C ALA A 269 8.46 8.29 -9.92
N THR A 270 8.44 8.83 -11.14
CA THR A 270 9.35 9.88 -11.61
C THR A 270 9.04 11.22 -10.96
N ARG A 271 7.78 11.65 -10.93
CA ARG A 271 7.37 12.93 -10.30
C ARG A 271 7.85 13.04 -8.85
N TRP A 272 7.69 11.96 -8.09
CA TRP A 272 8.07 11.95 -6.67
C TRP A 272 9.53 11.56 -6.43
N ASP A 273 10.28 11.24 -7.50
CA ASP A 273 11.62 10.65 -7.46
C ASP A 273 11.77 9.68 -6.28
N ILE A 274 11.13 8.53 -6.44
CA ILE A 274 11.06 7.49 -5.41
C ILE A 274 12.44 7.01 -4.93
N ALA A 275 13.50 7.22 -5.71
CA ALA A 275 14.85 6.93 -5.28
C ALA A 275 15.27 7.88 -4.16
N VAL A 276 15.04 9.19 -4.31
CA VAL A 276 15.35 10.21 -3.29
C VAL A 276 14.58 9.93 -2.00
N ILE A 277 13.29 9.61 -2.07
CA ILE A 277 12.46 9.27 -0.89
C ILE A 277 12.98 8.01 -0.18
N ALA A 278 13.46 7.01 -0.94
CA ALA A 278 13.92 5.76 -0.37
C ALA A 278 15.25 5.87 0.37
N LYS A 279 16.14 6.79 -0.05
CA LYS A 279 17.49 6.97 0.53
C LYS A 279 17.49 7.14 2.06
N PRO A 280 16.79 8.13 2.65
CA PRO A 280 16.79 8.33 4.11
C PRO A 280 16.12 7.17 4.86
N ILE A 281 15.17 6.47 4.24
CA ILE A 281 14.46 5.34 4.86
C ILE A 281 15.37 4.12 4.97
N LEU A 282 16.21 3.89 3.96
CA LEU A 282 17.08 2.71 3.87
C LEU A 282 18.53 2.98 4.31
N GLY A 283 18.90 4.25 4.52
CA GLY A 283 20.24 4.63 4.95
C GLY A 283 21.33 4.44 3.88
N ALA A 284 20.94 4.28 2.62
CA ALA A 284 21.85 4.16 1.48
C ALA A 284 21.60 5.32 0.52
N TRP A 285 22.65 6.04 0.13
CA TRP A 285 22.51 7.37 -0.50
C TRP A 285 22.87 7.41 -1.98
N THR A 286 23.46 6.34 -2.52
CA THR A 286 23.79 6.24 -3.94
C THR A 286 22.77 5.34 -4.62
N HIS A 287 22.24 5.74 -5.77
CA HIS A 287 21.37 4.88 -6.57
C HIS A 287 21.93 4.64 -7.97
N ALA A 288 21.59 3.50 -8.55
CA ALA A 288 21.91 3.14 -9.92
C ALA A 288 20.77 2.31 -10.54
N VAL A 289 20.86 2.09 -11.84
CA VAL A 289 19.96 1.19 -12.58
C VAL A 289 20.72 -0.03 -13.10
N ALA A 290 20.04 -1.17 -13.14
CA ALA A 290 20.59 -2.42 -13.64
C ALA A 290 19.58 -3.14 -14.53
N GLY A 291 20.00 -3.57 -15.72
CA GLY A 291 19.17 -4.42 -16.57
C GLY A 291 19.00 -5.81 -15.95
N LEU A 292 17.74 -6.27 -15.80
CA LEU A 292 17.44 -7.62 -15.32
C LEU A 292 17.12 -8.59 -16.47
N ALA A 293 16.37 -8.10 -17.45
CA ALA A 293 15.93 -8.82 -18.63
C ALA A 293 15.50 -7.79 -19.71
N PRO A 294 15.25 -8.19 -20.96
CA PRO A 294 14.74 -7.27 -21.98
C PRO A 294 13.49 -6.51 -21.49
N GLY A 295 13.57 -5.18 -21.47
CA GLY A 295 12.48 -4.30 -21.02
C GLY A 295 12.27 -4.22 -19.49
N ILE A 296 13.13 -4.84 -18.69
CA ILE A 296 13.04 -4.88 -17.22
C ILE A 296 14.30 -4.29 -16.62
N THR A 297 14.15 -3.18 -15.89
CA THR A 297 15.28 -2.48 -15.23
C THR A 297 15.04 -2.39 -13.73
N ALA A 298 15.99 -2.85 -12.93
CA ALA A 298 15.98 -2.65 -11.49
C ALA A 298 16.50 -1.25 -11.13
N LEU A 299 15.84 -0.63 -10.15
CA LEU A 299 16.38 0.49 -9.39
C LEU A 299 17.00 -0.05 -8.10
N VAL A 300 18.26 0.28 -7.87
CA VAL A 300 19.01 -0.19 -6.69
C VAL A 300 19.61 0.97 -5.92
N LEU A 301 19.66 0.85 -4.60
CA LEU A 301 20.56 1.65 -3.76
C LEU A 301 21.86 0.88 -3.54
N LEU A 302 22.97 1.58 -3.67
CA LEU A 302 24.32 1.04 -3.53
C LEU A 302 24.92 1.51 -2.21
N ASP A 303 25.60 0.59 -1.54
CA ASP A 303 26.35 0.85 -0.32
C ASP A 303 27.74 0.20 -0.40
N ALA A 304 28.76 1.03 -0.20
CA ALA A 304 30.15 0.62 -0.10
C ALA A 304 31.01 1.73 0.56
N PRO A 305 32.13 1.39 1.21
CA PRO A 305 32.99 2.38 1.87
C PRO A 305 33.51 3.49 0.94
N HIS A 306 33.79 3.16 -0.32
CA HIS A 306 34.28 4.12 -1.31
C HIS A 306 33.20 5.06 -1.87
N LEU A 307 31.92 4.82 -1.55
CA LEU A 307 30.80 5.71 -1.91
C LEU A 307 30.55 6.79 -0.85
N ARG A 308 31.32 6.79 0.24
CA ARG A 308 31.22 7.82 1.28
C ARG A 308 31.74 9.15 0.73
N LEU A 309 30.96 10.19 0.94
CA LEU A 309 31.35 11.53 0.52
C LEU A 309 32.64 11.98 1.24
N PRO A 310 33.57 12.62 0.53
CA PRO A 310 34.74 13.25 1.16
C PRO A 310 34.30 14.45 2.02
N ALA A 311 35.26 15.11 2.68
CA ALA A 311 35.00 16.37 3.36
C ALA A 311 34.37 17.40 2.42
N LEU A 312 33.39 18.15 2.91
CA LEU A 312 32.66 19.12 2.10
C LEU A 312 33.59 20.24 1.64
N ARG A 313 33.58 20.51 0.32
CA ARG A 313 34.23 21.68 -0.28
C ARG A 313 33.16 22.71 -0.62
N GLN A 314 33.45 23.99 -0.38
CA GLN A 314 32.49 25.08 -0.63
C GLN A 314 31.99 25.12 -2.10
N GLU A 315 32.86 24.78 -3.06
CA GLU A 315 32.50 24.67 -4.48
C GLU A 315 31.41 23.60 -4.69
N VAL A 316 31.56 22.42 -4.07
CA VAL A 316 30.58 21.32 -4.17
C VAL A 316 29.27 21.74 -3.52
N ALA A 317 29.32 22.38 -2.34
CA ALA A 317 28.12 22.86 -1.67
C ALA A 317 27.34 23.85 -2.56
N ARG A 318 28.04 24.77 -3.24
CA ARG A 318 27.43 25.73 -4.18
C ARG A 318 26.80 25.02 -5.38
N ASP A 319 27.51 24.08 -6.01
CA ASP A 319 27.02 23.38 -7.20
C ASP A 319 25.83 22.47 -6.89
N VAL A 320 25.83 21.82 -5.72
CA VAL A 320 24.73 20.99 -5.22
C VAL A 320 23.51 21.86 -4.91
N THR A 321 23.68 22.95 -4.16
CA THR A 321 22.55 23.80 -3.73
C THR A 321 22.02 24.70 -4.86
N ALA A 322 22.76 24.89 -5.94
CA ALA A 322 22.30 25.53 -7.16
C ALA A 322 21.37 24.64 -8.01
N GLN A 323 21.29 23.33 -7.75
CA GLN A 323 20.37 22.47 -8.50
C GLN A 323 18.91 22.81 -8.18
N PRO A 324 18.06 22.94 -9.20
CA PRO A 324 16.64 23.20 -8.99
C PRO A 324 15.98 21.99 -8.34
N LEU A 325 15.07 22.25 -7.40
CA LEU A 325 14.22 21.23 -6.80
C LEU A 325 12.81 21.29 -7.42
N PRO A 326 12.05 20.18 -7.43
CA PRO A 326 10.65 20.18 -7.85
C PRO A 326 9.79 21.13 -7.02
N ASP A 327 8.70 21.65 -7.60
CA ASP A 327 7.83 22.67 -6.97
C ASP A 327 7.19 22.24 -5.64
N PHE A 328 7.03 20.94 -5.40
CA PHE A 328 6.49 20.44 -4.13
C PHE A 328 7.53 20.43 -2.99
N ALA A 329 8.82 20.58 -3.30
CA ALA A 329 9.89 20.52 -2.33
C ALA A 329 10.06 21.85 -1.58
N ASP A 330 10.28 21.78 -0.28
CA ASP A 330 10.63 22.94 0.53
C ASP A 330 12.15 23.15 0.47
N VAL A 331 12.56 24.13 -0.33
CA VAL A 331 13.98 24.48 -0.54
C VAL A 331 14.66 24.86 0.77
N GLN A 332 13.99 25.61 1.65
CA GLN A 332 14.60 26.06 2.91
C GLN A 332 14.80 24.89 3.87
N ARG A 333 13.86 23.94 3.89
CA ARG A 333 14.01 22.69 4.63
C ARG A 333 15.15 21.84 4.06
N ALA A 334 15.24 21.70 2.74
CA ALA A 334 16.30 20.95 2.08
C ALA A 334 17.69 21.53 2.40
N LEU A 335 17.85 22.85 2.36
CA LEU A 335 19.10 23.52 2.72
C LEU A 335 19.50 23.24 4.18
N ARG A 336 18.56 23.36 5.13
CA ARG A 336 18.85 23.06 6.55
C ARG A 336 19.24 21.61 6.80
N ALA A 337 18.52 20.67 6.16
CA ALA A 337 18.81 19.25 6.29
C ALA A 337 20.19 18.90 5.71
N TYR A 338 20.54 19.49 4.57
CA TYR A 338 21.84 19.34 3.95
C TYR A 338 22.99 19.86 4.82
N ALA A 339 22.88 21.10 5.33
CA ALA A 339 23.89 21.69 6.21
C ALA A 339 24.09 20.82 7.48
N THR A 340 22.99 20.38 8.09
CA THR A 340 23.01 19.47 9.25
C THR A 340 23.74 18.16 8.93
N ALA A 341 23.42 17.53 7.79
CA ALA A 341 24.01 16.24 7.42
C ALA A 341 25.50 16.34 7.07
N ARG A 342 25.97 17.50 6.58
CA ARG A 342 27.39 17.74 6.27
C ARG A 342 28.18 18.36 7.42
N GLY A 343 27.52 18.63 8.56
CA GLY A 343 28.17 19.14 9.77
C GLY A 343 28.42 20.65 9.77
N GLU A 344 27.69 21.42 8.97
CA GLU A 344 27.72 22.89 8.93
C GLU A 344 26.62 23.50 9.83
N ALA A 345 26.63 23.16 11.13
CA ALA A 345 25.69 23.69 12.13
C ALA A 345 26.33 24.74 13.06
#